data_AF-A0A953T5R4-F1
#
_entry.id   AF-A0A953T5R4-F1
#
_cell.length_a   1.000
_cell.length_b   1.000
_cell.length_c   1.000
_cell.angle_alpha   90.00
_cell.angle_beta   90.00
_cell.angle_gamma   90.00
#
_symmetry.space_group_name_H-M   'P 1'
#
loop_
_entity.id
_entity.type
_entity.pdbx_description
1 polymer ?
#
loop_
_entity_poly.entity_id
_entity_poly.type
_entity_poly.pdbx_seq_one_letter_code
_entity_poly.pdbx_strand_id
1 'polypeptide(L)'
;MNLGLYDVIKNTATKIETKVNEANTIEEKIKIIHDYIAYNLSYDVEFLKTGDESQYARDSHAYYALTTNKAICGGYSSAFQRLAKYFGIDSMIVVGTADGEGHAWNKVKVGDAWLHVDVTFDDPIVYGYSSKNVVRYDYFLKTDEEMSKTHKWN
;
A
#
# COMPACT_ATOMS: atom_id res chain seq x y z
N MET A 1 26.34 2.35 6.79
CA MET A 1 25.96 1.24 5.88
C MET A 1 24.58 1.53 5.35
N ASN A 2 24.39 1.56 4.03
CA ASN A 2 23.03 1.58 3.47
C ASN A 2 22.41 0.20 3.69
N LEU A 3 21.25 0.18 4.36
CA LEU A 3 20.48 -1.06 4.54
C LEU A 3 20.02 -1.56 3.17
N GLY A 4 20.00 -2.88 2.96
CA GLY A 4 19.39 -3.49 1.78
C GLY A 4 17.86 -3.49 1.89
N LEU A 5 17.15 -3.76 0.77
CA LEU A 5 15.69 -3.81 0.76
C LEU A 5 15.12 -4.82 1.76
N TYR A 6 15.75 -5.99 1.90
CA TYR A 6 15.34 -6.99 2.87
C TYR A 6 15.40 -6.46 4.31
N ASP A 7 16.49 -5.78 4.67
CA ASP A 7 16.66 -5.20 6.01
C ASP A 7 15.65 -4.08 6.27
N VAL A 8 15.36 -3.25 5.26
CA VAL A 8 14.32 -2.21 5.35
C VAL A 8 12.95 -2.83 5.61
N ILE A 9 12.60 -3.90 4.88
CA ILE A 9 11.33 -4.61 5.07
C ILE A 9 11.29 -5.23 6.47
N LYS A 10 12.34 -5.96 6.87
CA LYS A 10 12.42 -6.61 8.18
C LYS A 10 12.30 -5.60 9.32
N ASN A 11 13.08 -4.51 9.28
CA ASN A 11 13.05 -3.46 10.29
C ASN A 11 11.68 -2.77 10.35
N THR A 12 11.00 -2.63 9.20
CA THR A 12 9.64 -2.10 9.15
C THR A 12 8.64 -3.09 9.76
N ALA A 13 8.74 -4.37 9.40
CA ALA A 13 7.87 -5.43 9.90
C ALA A 13 7.96 -5.56 11.43
N THR A 14 9.16 -5.49 12.01
CA THR A 14 9.34 -5.54 13.48
C THR A 14 8.57 -4.46 14.23
N LYS A 15 8.27 -3.30 13.61
CA LYS A 15 7.45 -2.24 14.26
C LYS A 15 5.99 -2.64 14.47
N ILE A 16 5.48 -3.60 13.69
CA ILE A 16 4.09 -4.07 13.74
C ILE A 16 3.98 -5.57 14.05
N GLU A 17 5.11 -6.28 14.17
CA GLU A 17 5.19 -7.73 14.31
C GLU A 17 4.39 -8.25 15.50
N THR A 18 4.48 -7.62 16.67
CA THR A 18 3.68 -8.02 17.84
C THR A 18 2.19 -7.98 17.53
N LYS A 19 1.69 -6.86 16.98
CA LYS A 19 0.26 -6.71 16.64
C LYS A 19 -0.18 -7.72 15.59
N VAL A 20 0.65 -7.94 14.57
CA VAL A 20 0.35 -8.91 13.50
C VAL A 20 0.32 -10.34 14.05
N ASN A 21 1.19 -10.69 15.00
CA ASN A 21 1.23 -12.01 15.61
C ASN A 21 0.08 -12.24 16.60
N GLU A 22 -0.44 -11.18 17.22
CA GLU A 22 -1.61 -11.22 18.11
C GLU A 22 -2.95 -11.22 17.36
N ALA A 23 -2.95 -10.89 16.06
CA ALA A 23 -4.15 -10.91 15.23
C ALA A 23 -4.70 -12.35 15.05
N ASN A 24 -6.01 -12.51 15.25
CA ASN A 24 -6.71 -13.78 15.20
C ASN A 24 -7.07 -14.17 13.76
N THR A 25 -7.20 -13.20 12.85
CA THR A 25 -7.60 -13.45 11.47
C THR A 25 -6.62 -12.87 10.45
N ILE A 26 -6.69 -13.34 9.21
CA ILE A 26 -5.85 -12.82 8.12
C ILE A 26 -6.24 -11.38 7.78
N GLU A 27 -7.52 -11.04 7.88
CA GLU A 27 -8.08 -9.72 7.66
C GLU A 27 -7.53 -8.72 8.68
N GLU A 28 -7.43 -9.10 9.95
CA GLU A 28 -6.81 -8.28 10.99
C GLU A 28 -5.33 -8.02 10.70
N LYS A 29 -4.59 -9.03 10.22
CA LYS A 29 -3.18 -8.85 9.81
C LYS A 29 -3.05 -7.88 8.64
N ILE A 30 -3.89 -8.04 7.61
CA ILE A 30 -3.94 -7.17 6.44
C ILE A 30 -4.28 -5.74 6.88
N LYS A 31 -5.22 -5.57 7.81
CA LYS A 31 -5.60 -4.27 8.37
C LYS A 31 -4.43 -3.59 9.09
N ILE A 32 -3.66 -4.32 9.90
CA ILE A 32 -2.50 -3.75 10.62
C ILE A 32 -1.44 -3.25 9.63
N ILE A 33 -1.19 -4.00 8.56
CA ILE A 33 -0.23 -3.60 7.50
C ILE A 33 -0.75 -2.38 6.74
N HIS A 34 -2.03 -2.41 6.35
CA HIS A 34 -2.72 -1.32 5.68
C HIS A 34 -2.61 -0.02 6.50
N ASP A 35 -3.03 -0.07 7.76
CA ASP A 35 -3.04 1.09 8.65
C ASP A 35 -1.63 1.62 8.87
N TYR A 36 -0.64 0.74 9.07
CA TYR A 36 0.75 1.16 9.22
C TYR A 36 1.22 1.96 8.01
N ILE A 37 0.92 1.50 6.80
CA ILE A 37 1.32 2.21 5.58
C ILE A 37 0.59 3.55 5.46
N ALA A 38 -0.74 3.56 5.60
CA ALA A 38 -1.53 4.79 5.52
C ALA A 38 -1.11 5.84 6.58
N TYR A 39 -0.71 5.41 7.78
CA TYR A 39 -0.24 6.31 8.83
C TYR A 39 1.18 6.84 8.61
N ASN A 40 2.07 6.05 8.01
CA ASN A 40 3.50 6.36 7.96
C ASN A 40 3.95 6.94 6.64
N LEU A 41 3.28 6.62 5.53
CA LEU A 41 3.58 7.21 4.24
C LEU A 41 2.89 8.56 4.08
N SER A 42 3.36 9.32 3.11
CA SER A 42 2.73 10.55 2.64
C SER A 42 2.80 10.55 1.13
N TYR A 43 1.66 10.78 0.49
CA TYR A 43 1.57 10.73 -0.96
C TYR A 43 2.36 11.88 -1.59
N ASP A 44 3.25 11.56 -2.53
CA ASP A 44 4.10 12.56 -3.20
C ASP A 44 3.37 13.22 -4.38
N VAL A 45 2.44 14.12 -4.05
CA VAL A 45 1.65 14.91 -5.02
C VAL A 45 2.50 15.87 -5.87
N GLU A 46 3.66 16.30 -5.36
CA GLU A 46 4.53 17.24 -6.07
C GLU A 46 5.33 16.54 -7.18
N PHE A 47 5.67 15.27 -7.00
CA PHE A 47 6.30 14.46 -8.03
C PHE A 47 5.45 14.32 -9.30
N LEU A 48 4.11 14.19 -9.19
CA LEU A 48 3.23 14.10 -10.37
C LEU A 48 3.34 15.30 -11.32
N LYS A 49 3.90 16.42 -10.85
CA LYS A 49 4.06 17.66 -11.64
C LYS A 49 5.37 17.71 -12.43
N THR A 50 6.35 16.85 -12.15
CA THR A 50 7.72 16.97 -12.72
C THR A 50 7.93 16.14 -13.98
N GLY A 51 7.22 15.02 -14.15
CA GLY A 51 7.32 14.17 -15.33
C GLY A 51 8.64 13.39 -15.50
N ASP A 52 9.46 13.30 -14.45
CA ASP A 52 10.75 12.59 -14.48
C ASP A 52 10.57 11.06 -14.27
N GLU A 53 10.86 10.27 -15.31
CA GLU A 53 10.72 8.81 -15.30
C GLU A 53 11.63 8.11 -14.27
N SER A 54 12.85 8.63 -14.05
CA SER A 54 13.78 8.04 -13.08
C SER A 54 13.26 8.20 -11.65
N GLN A 55 12.56 9.30 -11.44
CA GLN A 55 11.94 9.69 -10.18
C GLN A 55 10.64 8.90 -9.97
N TYR A 56 9.86 8.64 -11.03
CA TYR A 56 8.72 7.72 -11.03
C TYR A 56 9.10 6.32 -10.54
N ALA A 57 10.17 5.75 -11.12
CA ALA A 57 10.63 4.41 -10.79
C ALA A 57 11.08 4.31 -9.32
N ARG A 58 11.75 5.35 -8.82
CA ARG A 58 12.17 5.46 -7.42
C ARG A 58 10.98 5.55 -6.47
N ASP A 59 10.03 6.44 -6.75
CA ASP A 59 8.89 6.74 -5.87
C ASP A 59 7.82 5.63 -5.92
N SER A 60 7.90 4.76 -6.92
CA SER A 60 7.15 3.50 -7.03
C SER A 60 7.76 2.34 -6.24
N HIS A 61 8.92 2.51 -5.60
CA HIS A 61 9.67 1.40 -5.01
C HIS A 61 9.54 1.35 -3.47
N ALA A 62 9.23 0.17 -2.92
CA ALA A 62 9.09 -0.04 -1.46
C ALA A 62 10.29 0.46 -0.64
N TYR A 63 11.52 0.34 -1.17
CA TYR A 63 12.70 0.87 -0.48
C TYR A 63 12.57 2.37 -0.20
N TYR A 64 12.20 3.14 -1.22
CA TYR A 64 12.05 4.58 -1.10
C TYR A 64 10.91 4.88 -0.13
N ALA A 65 9.72 4.29 -0.37
CA ALA A 65 8.55 4.43 0.48
C ALA A 65 8.89 4.23 1.98
N LEU A 66 9.54 3.12 2.33
CA LEU A 66 9.78 2.74 3.72
C LEU A 66 10.99 3.44 4.37
N THR A 67 11.88 4.07 3.59
CA THR A 67 13.03 4.81 4.13
C THR A 67 12.82 6.32 4.19
N THR A 68 11.98 6.86 3.31
CA THR A 68 11.70 8.30 3.23
C THR A 68 10.31 8.68 3.72
N ASN A 69 9.42 7.69 3.93
CA ASN A 69 8.01 7.88 4.24
C ASN A 69 7.25 8.66 3.15
N LYS A 70 7.72 8.62 1.89
CA LYS A 70 7.09 9.26 0.74
C LYS A 70 6.96 8.29 -0.42
N ALA A 71 5.85 8.31 -1.13
CA ALA A 71 5.61 7.42 -2.27
C ALA A 71 4.45 7.91 -3.14
N ILE A 72 4.38 7.38 -4.36
CA ILE A 72 3.15 7.35 -5.17
C ILE A 72 2.46 5.98 -5.07
N CYS A 73 1.37 5.76 -5.82
CA CYS A 73 0.59 4.53 -5.79
C CYS A 73 1.44 3.25 -5.97
N GLY A 74 2.45 3.28 -6.84
CA GLY A 74 3.44 2.21 -6.98
C GLY A 74 4.20 1.90 -5.69
N GLY A 75 4.61 2.92 -4.93
CA GLY A 75 5.40 2.76 -3.71
C GLY A 75 4.54 2.30 -2.53
N TYR A 76 3.30 2.79 -2.43
CA TYR A 76 2.30 2.27 -1.49
C TYR A 76 2.03 0.79 -1.76
N SER A 77 1.66 0.44 -2.99
CA SER A 77 1.33 -0.94 -3.37
C SER A 77 2.53 -1.88 -3.28
N SER A 78 3.74 -1.39 -3.58
CA SER A 78 4.98 -2.13 -3.40
C SER A 78 5.30 -2.35 -1.93
N ALA A 79 5.18 -1.34 -1.07
CA ALA A 79 5.43 -1.47 0.37
C ALA A 79 4.45 -2.47 1.01
N PHE A 80 3.17 -2.36 0.67
CA PHE A 80 2.12 -3.26 1.15
C PHE A 80 2.40 -4.70 0.74
N GLN A 81 2.67 -4.96 -0.54
CA GLN A 81 2.96 -6.32 -1.01
C GLN A 81 4.15 -6.94 -0.27
N ARG A 82 5.21 -6.15 -0.03
CA ARG A 82 6.43 -6.64 0.62
C ARG A 82 6.18 -6.99 2.09
N LEU A 83 5.42 -6.17 2.82
CA LEU A 83 5.05 -6.46 4.20
C LEU A 83 4.06 -7.63 4.30
N ALA A 84 3.06 -7.68 3.43
CA ALA A 84 2.12 -8.81 3.34
C ALA A 84 2.87 -10.13 3.14
N LYS A 85 3.78 -10.18 2.16
CA LYS A 85 4.63 -11.36 1.91
C LYS A 85 5.53 -11.71 3.09
N TYR A 86 6.10 -10.72 3.78
CA TYR A 86 6.92 -10.95 4.97
C TYR A 86 6.12 -11.67 6.07
N PHE A 87 4.85 -11.31 6.24
CA PHE A 87 3.94 -11.95 7.21
C PHE A 87 3.20 -13.19 6.65
N GLY A 88 3.65 -13.74 5.52
CA GLY A 88 3.09 -14.97 4.95
C GLY A 88 1.73 -14.79 4.28
N ILE A 89 1.36 -13.57 3.89
CA ILE A 89 0.10 -13.25 3.21
C ILE A 89 0.36 -13.17 1.71
N ASP A 90 -0.35 -14.01 0.96
CA ASP A 90 -0.31 -13.97 -0.50
C ASP A 90 -0.83 -12.62 -1.01
N SER A 91 0.02 -11.90 -1.75
CA SER A 91 -0.30 -10.58 -2.29
C SER A 91 0.32 -10.34 -3.66
N MET A 92 -0.44 -9.71 -4.55
CA MET A 92 0.00 -9.23 -5.85
C MET A 92 -0.29 -7.74 -6.02
N ILE A 93 0.52 -7.09 -6.85
CA ILE A 93 0.24 -5.72 -7.30
C ILE A 93 -0.68 -5.83 -8.51
N VAL A 94 -1.73 -5.02 -8.54
CA VAL A 94 -2.60 -4.81 -9.69
C VAL A 94 -2.26 -3.45 -10.28
N VAL A 95 -2.16 -3.40 -11.61
CA VAL A 95 -1.93 -2.17 -12.37
C VAL A 95 -3.12 -1.96 -13.29
N GLY A 96 -3.62 -0.73 -13.34
CA GLY A 96 -4.79 -0.38 -14.12
C GLY A 96 -5.05 1.11 -14.09
N THR A 97 -6.31 1.48 -14.00
CA THR A 97 -6.72 2.88 -13.90
C THR A 97 -7.74 3.09 -12.79
N ALA A 98 -7.67 4.24 -12.13
CA ALA A 98 -8.65 4.72 -11.15
C ALA A 98 -8.89 6.22 -11.41
N ASP A 99 -10.14 6.67 -11.35
CA ASP A 99 -10.53 8.06 -11.65
C ASP A 99 -9.98 8.62 -12.98
N GLY A 100 -9.75 7.74 -13.96
CA GLY A 100 -9.24 8.10 -15.29
C GLY A 100 -7.72 8.16 -15.42
N GLU A 101 -6.99 7.99 -14.32
CA GLU A 101 -5.52 8.04 -14.28
C GLU A 101 -4.91 6.65 -14.08
N GLY A 102 -3.65 6.48 -14.51
CA GLY A 102 -2.89 5.26 -14.25
C GLY A 102 -2.69 5.02 -12.76
N HIS A 103 -3.00 3.82 -12.28
CA HIS A 103 -2.99 3.51 -10.85
C HIS A 103 -2.46 2.10 -10.55
N ALA A 104 -1.92 1.94 -9.33
CA ALA A 104 -1.41 0.67 -8.83
C ALA A 104 -1.85 0.44 -7.38
N TRP A 105 -2.39 -0.74 -7.10
CA TRP A 105 -2.90 -1.17 -5.79
C TRP A 105 -2.61 -2.66 -5.58
N ASN A 106 -3.24 -3.31 -4.60
CA ASN A 106 -3.00 -4.72 -4.29
C ASN A 106 -4.25 -5.59 -4.38
N LYS A 107 -4.00 -6.88 -4.64
CA LYS A 107 -4.89 -7.98 -4.25
C LYS A 107 -4.20 -8.81 -3.15
N VAL A 108 -5.00 -9.36 -2.24
CA VAL A 108 -4.58 -10.26 -1.16
C VAL A 108 -5.49 -11.48 -1.11
N LYS A 109 -4.93 -12.64 -0.75
CA LYS A 109 -5.70 -13.87 -0.62
C LYS A 109 -6.26 -14.01 0.79
N VAL A 110 -7.58 -14.19 0.89
CA VAL A 110 -8.32 -14.43 2.13
C VAL A 110 -9.19 -15.67 1.93
N GLY A 111 -8.82 -16.77 2.59
CA GLY A 111 -9.37 -18.09 2.25
C GLY A 111 -9.05 -18.44 0.79
N ASP A 112 -10.08 -18.73 0.00
CA ASP A 112 -9.96 -19.00 -1.44
C ASP A 112 -10.22 -17.77 -2.34
N ALA A 113 -10.58 -16.63 -1.74
CA ALA A 113 -10.90 -15.41 -2.47
C ALA A 113 -9.69 -14.49 -2.58
N TRP A 114 -9.56 -13.81 -3.72
CA TRP A 114 -8.68 -12.67 -3.89
C TRP A 114 -9.48 -11.39 -3.71
N LEU A 115 -9.10 -10.58 -2.73
CA LEU A 115 -9.75 -9.30 -2.41
C LEU A 115 -8.78 -8.15 -2.65
N HIS A 116 -9.32 -7.00 -3.02
CA HIS A 116 -8.57 -5.80 -3.31
C HIS A 116 -8.29 -4.99 -2.05
N VAL A 117 -7.10 -4.39 -1.99
CA VAL A 117 -6.70 -3.42 -0.98
C VAL A 117 -6.01 -2.27 -1.71
N ASP A 118 -6.55 -1.06 -1.57
CA ASP A 118 -5.94 0.17 -2.06
C ASP A 118 -5.65 1.14 -0.91
N VAL A 119 -4.45 1.00 -0.36
CA VAL A 119 -3.97 1.86 0.73
C VAL A 119 -3.83 3.32 0.29
N THR A 120 -3.59 3.58 -1.00
CA THR A 120 -3.45 4.95 -1.50
C THR A 120 -4.80 5.66 -1.45
N PHE A 121 -5.86 5.04 -1.97
CA PHE A 121 -7.18 5.66 -1.94
C PHE A 121 -7.82 5.64 -0.54
N ASP A 122 -7.36 4.76 0.35
CA ASP A 122 -7.74 4.77 1.76
C ASP A 122 -6.91 5.73 2.65
N ASP A 123 -5.86 6.34 2.11
CA ASP A 123 -5.09 7.39 2.78
C ASP A 123 -5.72 8.79 2.54
N PRO A 124 -6.31 9.43 3.56
CA PRO A 124 -6.97 10.71 3.39
C PRO A 124 -6.02 11.86 3.01
N ILE A 125 -4.70 11.71 3.18
CA ILE A 125 -3.73 12.70 2.69
C ILE A 125 -3.84 12.87 1.17
N VAL A 126 -4.20 11.82 0.44
CA VAL A 126 -4.38 11.87 -1.03
C VAL A 126 -5.49 12.86 -1.43
N TYR A 127 -6.46 13.12 -0.55
CA TYR A 127 -7.54 14.08 -0.78
C TYR A 127 -7.29 15.45 -0.13
N GLY A 128 -6.06 15.75 0.28
CA GLY A 128 -5.69 17.05 0.85
C GLY A 128 -6.10 17.24 2.31
N TYR A 129 -6.52 16.19 3.02
CA TYR A 129 -6.78 16.26 4.45
C TYR A 129 -5.45 16.27 5.22
N SER A 130 -5.28 17.25 6.12
CA SER A 130 -4.07 17.39 6.96
C SER A 130 -4.02 16.44 8.14
N SER A 131 -5.10 15.69 8.41
CA SER A 131 -5.18 14.80 9.55
C SER A 131 -4.48 13.47 9.24
N LYS A 132 -3.22 13.36 9.63
CA LYS A 132 -2.46 12.10 9.74
C LYS A 132 -3.08 11.04 10.66
N ASN A 133 -4.25 11.29 11.24
CA ASN A 133 -4.87 10.46 12.29
C ASN A 133 -6.17 9.77 11.85
N VAL A 134 -6.51 9.81 10.56
CA VAL A 134 -7.67 9.11 10.03
C VAL A 134 -7.18 8.17 8.93
N VAL A 135 -7.65 6.92 8.96
CA VAL A 135 -7.44 5.93 7.89
C VAL A 135 -8.83 5.53 7.43
N ARG A 136 -9.06 5.54 6.12
CA ARG A 136 -10.32 5.08 5.51
C ARG A 136 -10.23 3.59 5.21
N TYR A 137 -11.37 2.99 4.85
CA TYR A 137 -11.48 1.57 4.51
C TYR A 137 -12.47 1.37 3.35
N ASP A 138 -12.61 2.39 2.51
CA ASP A 138 -13.53 2.36 1.38
C ASP A 138 -13.03 1.41 0.29
N TYR A 139 -11.72 1.14 0.25
CA TYR A 139 -11.05 0.24 -0.68
C TYR A 139 -10.33 -0.93 0.02
N PHE A 140 -10.75 -1.25 1.24
CA PHE A 140 -10.23 -2.34 2.04
C PHE A 140 -11.03 -3.64 1.82
N LEU A 141 -10.33 -4.71 1.42
CA LEU A 141 -10.88 -6.05 1.18
C LEU A 141 -12.10 -6.09 0.25
N LYS A 142 -12.02 -5.33 -0.85
CA LYS A 142 -13.10 -5.27 -1.85
C LYS A 142 -13.11 -6.48 -2.77
N THR A 143 -14.30 -6.96 -3.08
CA THR A 143 -14.48 -7.90 -4.19
C THR A 143 -14.20 -7.21 -5.53
N ASP A 144 -14.00 -8.01 -6.59
CA ASP A 144 -13.87 -7.48 -7.96
C ASP A 144 -15.12 -6.66 -8.36
N GLU A 145 -16.33 -7.10 -7.98
CA GLU A 145 -17.56 -6.34 -8.25
C GLU A 145 -17.53 -4.95 -7.59
N GLU A 146 -17.16 -4.88 -6.30
CA GLU A 146 -17.10 -3.61 -5.59
C GLU A 146 -15.99 -2.70 -6.12
N MET A 147 -14.79 -3.26 -6.36
CA MET A 147 -13.64 -2.49 -6.81
C MET A 147 -13.84 -1.95 -8.23
N SER A 148 -14.58 -2.68 -9.08
CA SER A 148 -14.85 -2.29 -10.48
C SER A 148 -15.68 -1.01 -10.64
N LYS A 149 -16.30 -0.53 -9.55
CA LYS A 149 -17.11 0.70 -9.56
C LYS A 149 -16.27 1.96 -9.76
N THR A 150 -15.01 1.94 -9.36
CA THR A 150 -14.09 3.09 -9.48
C THR A 150 -12.75 2.73 -10.12
N HIS A 151 -12.36 1.45 -10.09
CA HIS A 151 -11.12 0.94 -10.66
C HIS A 151 -11.38 0.07 -11.88
N LYS A 152 -10.41 0.04 -12.79
CA LYS A 152 -10.40 -0.86 -13.95
C LYS A 152 -9.05 -1.55 -14.04
N TRP A 153 -9.06 -2.87 -14.16
CA TRP A 153 -7.90 -3.73 -14.37
C TRP A 153 -8.29 -4.82 -15.37
N ASN A 154 -7.35 -5.20 -16.22
CA ASN A 154 -7.54 -6.28 -17.20
C ASN A 154 -6.89 -7.56 -16.70
#